data_AF-A0A077ZMH5-F1
#
_entry.id   AF-A0A077ZMH5-F1
#
_cell.length_a   1.000
_cell.length_b   1.000
_cell.length_c   1.000
_cell.angle_alpha   90.00
_cell.angle_beta   90.00
_cell.angle_gamma   90.00
#
_symmetry.space_group_name_H-M   'P 1'
#
loop_
_entity.id
_entity.type
_entity.pdbx_description
1 polymer ?
#
loop_
_entity_poly.entity_id
_entity_poly.type
_entity_poly.pdbx_seq_one_letter_code
_entity_poly.pdbx_strand_id
1 'polypeptide(L)'
;MSKIGGFLGLKYPKRVEALILVNCVCTSAGWIEWGYQKANIYYLKNRGMTSLTVDYLMWHHFGRNLDHYSTDLVTSYRQYFARLQNPRNLAAFIMSYLRRSDLNVRREGSTVECPVLQLVGSGSPHINDTVELNSRLDPTKSNWMKVSDSSGLVLEEKPEKVTEAILLFLQGEGHLPSLSYLKWRQSRSDSICQTRSNSLCVQPKETESSQVPGRVDVVFEGEPVGKEAYAAA
;
A
#
# COMPACT_ATOMS: atom_id res chain seq x y z
N MET A 1 2.90 2.81 -9.44
CA MET A 1 4.13 3.61 -9.25
C MET A 1 3.84 5.11 -9.46
N SER A 2 3.47 5.86 -8.42
CA SER A 2 3.13 7.28 -8.61
C SER A 2 4.40 8.13 -8.76
N LYS A 3 4.60 8.78 -9.92
CA LYS A 3 5.66 9.77 -10.13
C LYS A 3 5.27 11.08 -9.44
N ILE A 4 5.24 11.08 -8.12
CA ILE A 4 5.04 12.28 -7.32
C ILE A 4 6.43 12.88 -7.07
N GLY A 5 6.98 13.54 -8.09
CA GLY A 5 8.28 14.24 -8.05
C GLY A 5 8.21 15.52 -7.21
N GLY A 6 7.69 15.42 -6.00
CA GLY A 6 7.26 16.52 -5.15
C GLY A 6 5.93 16.11 -4.55
N PHE A 7 6.01 15.32 -3.47
CA PHE A 7 4.87 15.00 -2.63
C PHE A 7 4.07 16.29 -2.42
N LEU A 8 2.78 16.31 -2.74
CA LEU A 8 1.97 17.50 -2.46
C LEU A 8 2.07 17.85 -0.97
N GLY A 9 2.17 16.86 -0.09
CA GLY A 9 2.44 17.06 1.34
C GLY A 9 3.82 17.65 1.64
N LEU A 10 4.85 17.34 0.86
CA LEU A 10 6.18 17.92 1.00
C LEU A 10 6.26 19.35 0.42
N LYS A 11 5.57 19.59 -0.70
CA LYS A 11 5.63 20.85 -1.45
C LYS A 11 4.63 21.90 -0.93
N TYR A 12 3.51 21.43 -0.39
CA TYR A 12 2.41 22.26 0.12
C TYR A 12 1.82 21.60 1.39
N PRO A 13 2.59 21.49 2.50
CA PRO A 13 2.15 20.78 3.71
C PRO A 13 0.81 21.30 4.24
N LYS A 14 0.57 22.61 4.16
CA LYS A 14 -0.68 23.26 4.59
C LYS A 14 -1.92 22.98 3.71
N ARG A 15 -1.78 22.21 2.62
CA ARG A 15 -2.88 21.87 1.69
C ARG A 15 -3.26 20.39 1.75
N VAL A 16 -2.60 19.61 2.59
CA VAL A 16 -2.82 18.17 2.72
C VAL A 16 -3.23 17.90 4.16
N GLU A 17 -4.49 17.55 4.36
CA GLU A 17 -5.03 17.24 5.70
C GLU A 17 -4.60 15.86 6.16
N ALA A 18 -4.58 14.88 5.25
CA ALA A 18 -4.14 13.53 5.52
C ALA A 18 -3.59 12.88 4.24
N LEU A 19 -2.81 11.82 4.41
CA LEU A 19 -2.19 11.11 3.31
C LEU A 19 -2.39 9.61 3.43
N ILE A 20 -2.77 8.97 2.32
CA ILE A 20 -2.89 7.52 2.22
C ILE A 20 -1.89 7.04 1.18
N LEU A 21 -1.00 6.14 1.60
CA LEU A 21 0.11 5.64 0.82
C LEU A 21 -0.01 4.14 0.63
N VAL A 22 -0.02 3.68 -0.62
CA VAL A 22 -0.11 2.25 -0.95
C VAL A 22 1.20 1.81 -1.60
N ASN A 23 1.88 0.81 -1.01
CA ASN A 23 3.18 0.29 -1.47
C ASN A 23 4.20 1.41 -1.78
N CYS A 24 4.31 2.40 -0.90
CA CYS A 24 5.13 3.57 -1.15
C CYS A 24 6.62 3.28 -0.97
N VAL A 25 7.43 3.75 -1.92
CA VAL A 25 8.89 3.64 -1.92
C VAL A 25 9.50 5.04 -1.84
N CYS A 26 10.15 5.35 -0.73
CA CYS A 26 10.73 6.67 -0.48
C CYS A 26 12.21 6.81 -0.89
N THR A 27 12.88 5.69 -1.12
CA THR A 27 14.30 5.59 -1.47
C THR A 27 14.53 5.77 -2.98
N SER A 28 15.77 6.09 -3.35
CA SER A 28 16.22 5.98 -4.74
C SER A 28 16.47 4.53 -5.11
N ALA A 29 16.34 4.22 -6.41
CA ALA A 29 16.58 2.86 -6.90
C ALA A 29 18.02 2.40 -6.65
N GLY A 30 18.17 1.17 -6.15
CA GLY A 30 19.47 0.53 -5.99
C GLY A 30 20.09 0.15 -7.34
N TRP A 31 21.39 -0.18 -7.37
CA TRP A 31 22.10 -0.52 -8.61
C TRP A 31 21.48 -1.71 -9.36
N ILE A 32 21.11 -2.77 -8.63
CA ILE A 32 20.52 -3.99 -9.21
C ILE A 32 19.14 -3.67 -9.81
N GLU A 33 18.28 -2.98 -9.05
CA GLU A 33 16.98 -2.51 -9.53
C GLU A 33 17.14 -1.62 -10.78
N TRP A 34 18.11 -0.71 -10.74
CA TRP A 34 18.41 0.17 -11.87
C TRP A 34 18.79 -0.62 -13.13
N GLY A 35 19.64 -1.63 -13.01
CA GLY A 35 20.02 -2.49 -14.13
C GLY A 35 18.81 -3.20 -14.76
N TYR A 36 17.97 -3.85 -13.92
CA TYR A 36 16.77 -4.53 -14.40
C TYR A 36 15.76 -3.58 -15.05
N GLN A 37 15.53 -2.41 -14.46
CA GLN A 37 14.61 -1.43 -15.04
C GLN A 37 15.17 -0.85 -16.34
N LYS A 38 16.48 -0.61 -16.46
CA LYS A 38 17.10 -0.17 -17.72
C LYS A 38 16.93 -1.20 -18.84
N ALA A 39 17.13 -2.48 -18.54
CA ALA A 39 16.88 -3.56 -19.49
C ALA A 39 15.41 -3.59 -19.93
N ASN A 40 14.46 -3.52 -18.98
CA ASN A 40 13.03 -3.46 -19.30
C ASN A 40 12.65 -2.23 -20.14
N ILE A 41 13.20 -1.05 -19.81
CA ILE A 41 13.00 0.18 -20.60
C ILE A 41 13.53 0.00 -22.03
N TYR A 42 14.69 -0.64 -22.20
CA TYR A 42 15.24 -0.94 -23.51
C TYR A 42 14.32 -1.87 -24.31
N TYR A 43 13.81 -2.96 -23.70
CA TYR A 43 12.89 -3.86 -24.37
C TYR A 43 11.57 -3.19 -24.74
N LEU A 44 10.99 -2.41 -23.83
CA LEU A 44 9.75 -1.66 -24.10
C LEU A 44 9.90 -0.68 -25.27
N LYS A 45 11.05 0.01 -25.37
CA LYS A 45 11.30 0.99 -26.43
C LYS A 45 11.51 0.35 -27.79
N ASN A 46 12.24 -0.77 -27.84
CA ASN A 46 12.74 -1.36 -29.08
C ASN A 46 11.97 -2.59 -29.56
N ARG A 47 11.33 -3.32 -28.64
CA ARG A 47 10.62 -4.59 -28.91
C ARG A 47 9.17 -4.62 -28.41
N GLY A 48 8.74 -3.61 -27.67
CA GLY A 48 7.38 -3.52 -27.13
C GLY A 48 7.15 -4.45 -25.92
N MET A 49 5.92 -4.95 -25.79
CA MET A 49 5.52 -5.85 -24.71
C MET A 49 6.05 -7.27 -24.96
N THR A 50 7.26 -7.55 -24.46
CA THR A 50 7.87 -8.89 -24.50
C THR A 50 7.44 -9.73 -23.29
N SER A 51 7.58 -11.06 -23.35
CA SER A 51 7.33 -11.94 -22.18
C SER A 51 8.12 -11.48 -20.96
N LEU A 52 9.41 -11.16 -21.13
CA LEU A 52 10.27 -10.68 -20.03
C LEU A 52 9.73 -9.40 -19.38
N THR A 53 9.18 -8.49 -20.18
CA THR A 53 8.59 -7.26 -19.65
C THR A 53 7.26 -7.53 -18.94
N VAL A 54 6.44 -8.43 -19.47
CA VAL A 54 5.22 -8.87 -18.80
C VAL A 54 5.56 -9.54 -17.47
N ASP A 55 6.55 -10.42 -17.43
CA ASP A 55 7.03 -11.08 -16.21
C ASP A 55 7.55 -10.08 -15.18
N TYR A 56 8.27 -9.04 -15.62
CA TYR A 56 8.67 -7.94 -14.74
C TYR A 56 7.46 -7.20 -14.15
N LEU A 57 6.44 -6.88 -14.96
CA LEU A 57 5.22 -6.23 -14.47
C LEU A 57 4.44 -7.14 -13.53
N MET A 58 4.38 -8.44 -13.81
CA MET A 58 3.76 -9.42 -12.93
C MET A 58 4.49 -9.47 -11.58
N TRP A 59 5.82 -9.58 -11.58
CA TRP A 59 6.61 -9.53 -10.35
C TRP A 59 6.38 -8.23 -9.57
N HIS A 60 6.32 -7.10 -10.27
CA HIS A 60 6.11 -5.79 -9.64
C HIS A 60 4.77 -5.68 -8.91
N HIS A 61 3.71 -6.33 -9.38
CA HIS A 61 2.38 -6.26 -8.75
C HIS A 61 2.11 -7.43 -7.79
N PHE A 62 2.56 -8.64 -8.13
CA PHE A 62 2.26 -9.85 -7.37
C PHE A 62 3.39 -10.34 -6.46
N GLY A 63 4.62 -9.84 -6.65
CA GLY A 63 5.80 -10.37 -5.99
C GLY A 63 6.26 -11.69 -6.60
N ARG A 64 6.91 -12.54 -5.79
CA ARG A 64 7.51 -13.81 -6.25
C ARG A 64 6.54 -15.00 -6.25
N ASN A 65 5.50 -14.94 -5.42
CA ASN A 65 4.67 -16.10 -5.09
C ASN A 65 3.35 -16.06 -5.88
N LEU A 66 3.42 -16.10 -7.22
CA LEU A 66 2.23 -16.05 -8.08
C LEU A 66 1.20 -17.15 -7.75
N ASP A 67 1.68 -18.31 -7.34
CA ASP A 67 0.87 -19.49 -7.03
C ASP A 67 -0.02 -19.33 -5.78
N HIS A 68 0.23 -18.31 -4.96
CA HIS A 68 -0.57 -18.02 -3.78
C HIS A 68 -1.86 -17.23 -4.10
N TYR A 69 -1.97 -16.68 -5.30
CA TYR A 69 -3.09 -15.84 -5.70
C TYR A 69 -4.01 -16.55 -6.67
N SER A 70 -5.23 -16.04 -6.82
CA SER A 70 -6.21 -16.58 -7.76
C SER A 70 -5.61 -16.70 -9.17
N THR A 71 -5.66 -17.92 -9.74
CA THR A 71 -5.17 -18.19 -11.09
C THR A 71 -5.86 -17.33 -12.13
N ASP A 72 -7.15 -17.04 -11.95
CA ASP A 72 -7.93 -16.17 -12.84
C ASP A 72 -7.42 -14.72 -12.78
N LEU A 73 -7.12 -14.22 -11.58
CA LEU A 73 -6.59 -12.88 -11.38
C LEU A 73 -5.21 -12.74 -12.02
N VAL A 74 -4.31 -13.69 -11.74
CA VAL A 74 -2.94 -13.73 -12.29
C VAL A 74 -2.98 -13.82 -13.83
N THR A 75 -3.83 -14.67 -14.38
CA THR A 75 -3.98 -14.84 -15.83
C THR A 75 -4.56 -13.58 -16.48
N SER A 76 -5.57 -12.98 -15.87
CA SER A 76 -6.18 -11.73 -16.34
C SER A 76 -5.17 -10.59 -16.41
N TYR A 77 -4.37 -10.38 -15.35
CA TYR A 77 -3.32 -9.35 -15.33
C TYR A 77 -2.21 -9.62 -16.34
N ARG A 78 -1.80 -10.88 -16.51
CA ARG A 78 -0.82 -11.27 -17.53
C ARG A 78 -1.31 -10.91 -18.94
N GLN A 79 -2.56 -11.24 -19.26
CA GLN A 79 -3.17 -10.88 -20.54
C GLN A 79 -3.40 -9.37 -20.70
N TYR A 80 -3.74 -8.67 -19.62
CA TYR A 80 -3.87 -7.22 -19.60
C TYR A 80 -2.54 -6.55 -19.94
N PHE A 81 -1.45 -6.92 -19.26
CA PHE A 81 -0.13 -6.36 -19.51
C PHE A 81 0.38 -6.68 -20.92
N ALA A 82 0.19 -7.92 -21.40
CA ALA A 82 0.58 -8.31 -22.75
C ALA A 82 -0.12 -7.48 -23.85
N ARG A 83 -1.29 -6.91 -23.57
CA ARG A 83 -2.10 -6.11 -24.50
C ARG A 83 -1.96 -4.59 -24.33
N LEU A 84 -1.04 -4.12 -23.49
CA LEU A 84 -0.79 -2.68 -23.35
C LEU A 84 -0.32 -2.08 -24.69
N GLN A 85 -1.10 -1.13 -25.20
CA GLN A 85 -0.92 -0.60 -26.56
C GLN A 85 0.28 0.34 -26.71
N ASN A 86 0.75 0.97 -25.62
CA ASN A 86 1.80 1.98 -25.69
C ASN A 86 3.01 1.65 -24.79
N PRO A 87 3.86 0.69 -25.21
CA PRO A 87 5.05 0.30 -24.45
C PRO A 87 6.07 1.43 -24.33
N ARG A 88 6.12 2.39 -25.28
CA ARG A 88 7.01 3.56 -25.19
C ARG A 88 6.60 4.49 -24.04
N ASN A 89 5.31 4.72 -23.84
CA ASN A 89 4.81 5.49 -22.69
C ASN A 89 5.09 4.76 -21.37
N LEU A 90 4.89 3.44 -21.34
CA LEU A 90 5.24 2.63 -20.17
C LEU A 90 6.74 2.72 -19.88
N ALA A 91 7.61 2.67 -20.89
CA ALA A 91 9.05 2.87 -20.73
C ALA A 91 9.38 4.25 -20.17
N ALA A 92 8.71 5.30 -20.67
CA ALA A 92 8.88 6.66 -20.18
C ALA A 92 8.47 6.77 -18.71
N PHE A 93 7.38 6.11 -18.31
CA PHE A 93 6.87 6.05 -16.94
C PHE A 93 7.81 5.29 -15.99
N ILE A 94 8.31 4.11 -16.38
CA ILE A 94 9.29 3.35 -15.57
C ILE A 94 10.60 4.16 -15.44
N MET A 95 11.09 4.75 -16.54
CA MET A 95 12.27 5.62 -16.51
C MET A 95 12.08 6.82 -15.57
N SER A 96 10.85 7.32 -15.50
CA SER A 96 10.41 8.39 -14.62
C SER A 96 10.53 8.02 -13.14
N TYR A 97 10.13 6.78 -12.81
CA TYR A 97 10.22 6.22 -11.47
C TYR A 97 11.68 5.94 -11.09
N LEU A 98 12.45 5.40 -12.04
CA LEU A 98 13.86 5.07 -11.86
C LEU A 98 14.76 6.29 -11.61
N ARG A 99 14.39 7.46 -12.14
CA ARG A 99 15.13 8.71 -11.99
C ARG A 99 14.82 9.47 -10.69
N ARG A 100 13.92 8.95 -9.85
CA ARG A 100 13.60 9.62 -8.59
C ARG A 100 14.81 9.63 -7.68
N SER A 101 15.05 10.78 -7.06
CA SER A 101 15.89 10.86 -5.87
C SER A 101 15.12 10.34 -4.66
N ASP A 102 15.86 10.07 -3.59
CA ASP A 102 15.28 9.87 -2.26
C ASP A 102 14.33 11.04 -1.92
N LEU A 103 13.18 10.73 -1.30
CA LEU A 103 12.19 11.72 -0.90
C LEU A 103 12.69 12.59 0.28
N ASN A 104 13.79 12.20 0.92
CA ASN A 104 14.41 12.84 2.07
C ASN A 104 13.42 13.05 3.24
N VAL A 105 12.49 12.10 3.41
CA VAL A 105 11.59 12.08 4.56
C VAL A 105 12.44 11.86 5.82
N ARG A 106 12.23 12.71 6.82
CA ARG A 106 12.94 12.68 8.12
C ARG A 106 11.93 12.90 9.25
N ARG A 107 12.17 12.24 10.38
CA ARG A 107 11.41 12.43 11.63
C ARG A 107 11.61 13.84 12.18
N GLU A 108 12.88 14.25 12.30
CA GLU A 108 13.27 15.57 12.81
C GLU A 108 13.18 16.64 11.72
N GLY A 109 12.54 17.77 12.02
CA GLY A 109 12.26 18.82 11.04
C GLY A 109 11.21 18.40 10.00
N SER A 110 10.18 17.68 10.46
CA SER A 110 9.26 16.87 9.69
C SER A 110 8.83 17.48 8.35
N THR A 111 9.33 16.86 7.29
CA THR A 111 8.98 17.22 5.91
C THR A 111 7.51 16.89 5.58
N VAL A 112 6.93 15.88 6.26
CA VAL A 112 5.52 15.50 6.17
C VAL A 112 4.84 15.82 7.50
N GLU A 113 4.07 16.91 7.54
CA GLU A 113 3.42 17.39 8.77
C GLU A 113 2.06 16.72 9.03
N CYS A 114 1.39 16.26 7.96
CA CYS A 114 0.06 15.67 8.00
C CYS A 114 0.09 14.20 8.45
N PRO A 115 -0.99 13.70 9.07
CA PRO A 115 -1.21 12.29 9.33
C PRO A 115 -1.02 11.42 8.07
N VAL A 116 -0.44 10.23 8.24
CA VAL A 116 -0.14 9.28 7.15
C VAL A 116 -0.64 7.88 7.47
N LEU A 117 -1.53 7.34 6.64
CA LEU A 117 -1.85 5.91 6.59
C LEU A 117 -1.01 5.23 5.50
N GLN A 118 -0.25 4.22 5.88
CA GLN A 118 0.55 3.39 4.97
C GLN A 118 -0.08 1.99 4.88
N LEU A 119 -0.32 1.54 3.65
CA LEU A 119 -0.90 0.25 3.31
C LEU A 119 0.07 -0.54 2.43
N VAL A 120 0.28 -1.80 2.79
CA VAL A 120 1.13 -2.71 2.03
C VAL A 120 0.55 -4.12 2.11
N GLY A 121 0.56 -4.87 1.01
CA GLY A 121 0.17 -6.28 1.06
C GLY A 121 1.31 -7.15 1.56
N SER A 122 0.99 -8.22 2.28
CA SER A 122 1.97 -9.13 2.88
C SER A 122 2.92 -9.79 1.85
N GLY A 123 2.46 -9.97 0.62
CA GLY A 123 3.22 -10.50 -0.51
C GLY A 123 3.75 -9.42 -1.47
N SER A 124 3.62 -8.14 -1.13
CA SER A 124 4.11 -7.03 -1.94
C SER A 124 5.64 -7.07 -2.07
N PRO A 125 6.20 -6.90 -3.29
CA PRO A 125 7.65 -6.82 -3.48
C PRO A 125 8.26 -5.56 -2.84
N HIS A 126 7.44 -4.59 -2.43
CA HIS A 126 7.85 -3.30 -1.88
C HIS A 126 7.81 -3.25 -0.36
N ILE A 127 7.58 -4.39 0.32
CA ILE A 127 7.36 -4.39 1.78
C ILE A 127 8.52 -3.74 2.54
N ASN A 128 9.77 -4.10 2.22
CA ASN A 128 10.94 -3.54 2.88
C ASN A 128 11.07 -2.02 2.65
N ASP A 129 10.70 -1.53 1.46
CA ASP A 129 10.70 -0.10 1.17
C ASP A 129 9.65 0.65 2.00
N THR A 130 8.50 0.02 2.28
CA THR A 130 7.47 0.63 3.15
C THR A 130 7.88 0.62 4.62
N VAL A 131 8.63 -0.39 5.07
CA VAL A 131 9.21 -0.41 6.42
C VAL A 131 10.24 0.71 6.57
N GLU A 132 11.07 0.93 5.54
CA GLU A 132 12.02 2.05 5.50
C GLU A 132 11.31 3.42 5.49
N LEU A 133 10.21 3.57 4.75
CA LEU A 133 9.43 4.81 4.83
C LEU A 133 8.84 4.99 6.24
N ASN A 134 8.31 3.93 6.83
CA ASN A 134 7.76 3.96 8.19
C ASN A 134 8.82 4.36 9.23
N SER A 135 10.07 3.90 9.06
CA SER A 135 11.19 4.28 9.93
C SER A 135 11.51 5.78 9.86
N ARG A 136 11.17 6.46 8.76
CA ARG A 136 11.44 7.89 8.54
C ARG A 136 10.31 8.82 8.94
N LEU A 137 9.09 8.29 9.07
CA LEU A 137 7.91 9.07 9.45
C LEU A 137 7.82 9.23 10.98
N ASP A 138 7.15 10.31 11.40
CA ASP A 138 6.85 10.54 12.82
C ASP A 138 5.84 9.48 13.29
N PRO A 139 6.22 8.59 14.23
CA PRO A 139 5.35 7.52 14.69
C PRO A 139 4.09 8.04 15.40
N THR A 140 4.06 9.30 15.84
CA THR A 140 2.86 9.90 16.46
C THR A 140 1.80 10.32 15.44
N LYS A 141 2.16 10.36 14.15
CA LYS A 141 1.29 10.79 13.04
C LYS A 141 1.17 9.75 11.92
N SER A 142 1.85 8.62 12.03
CA SER A 142 1.84 7.59 11.00
C SER A 142 1.29 6.26 11.52
N ASN A 143 0.41 5.68 10.70
CA ASN A 143 -0.10 4.32 10.87
C ASN A 143 0.41 3.48 9.71
N TRP A 144 0.93 2.29 10.00
CA TRP A 144 1.39 1.34 8.99
C TRP A 144 0.64 0.02 9.16
N MET A 145 0.05 -0.44 8.06
CA MET A 145 -0.77 -1.64 8.05
C MET A 145 -0.33 -2.58 6.92
N LYS A 146 0.00 -3.81 7.32
CA LYS A 146 0.30 -4.94 6.44
C LYS A 146 -0.96 -5.77 6.24
N VAL A 147 -1.52 -5.72 5.04
CA VAL A 147 -2.71 -6.47 4.67
C VAL A 147 -2.33 -7.92 4.38
N SER A 148 -2.81 -8.86 5.20
CA SER A 148 -2.56 -10.30 4.99
C SER A 148 -3.23 -10.85 3.71
N ASP A 149 -2.66 -11.94 3.20
CA ASP A 149 -3.13 -12.68 2.02
C ASP A 149 -3.38 -11.78 0.81
N SER A 150 -2.48 -10.81 0.63
CA SER A 150 -2.53 -9.87 -0.48
C SER A 150 -1.15 -9.58 -1.05
N SER A 151 -1.10 -9.41 -2.35
CA SER A 151 0.03 -8.93 -3.13
C SER A 151 0.20 -7.41 -3.05
N GLY A 152 0.90 -6.80 -4.01
CA GLY A 152 0.89 -5.34 -4.16
C GLY A 152 -0.48 -4.79 -4.57
N LEU A 153 -1.45 -5.62 -4.95
CA LEU A 153 -2.78 -5.22 -5.42
C LEU A 153 -3.82 -5.19 -4.29
N VAL A 154 -3.48 -4.58 -3.15
CA VAL A 154 -4.38 -4.52 -1.98
C VAL A 154 -5.74 -3.88 -2.26
N LEU A 155 -5.81 -2.97 -3.24
CA LEU A 155 -7.05 -2.29 -3.63
C LEU A 155 -7.99 -3.24 -4.38
N GLU A 156 -7.44 -4.18 -5.13
CA GLU A 156 -8.18 -5.13 -5.94
C GLU A 156 -8.48 -6.43 -5.18
N GLU A 157 -7.56 -6.89 -4.34
CA GLU A 157 -7.69 -8.17 -3.61
C GLU A 157 -8.41 -8.03 -2.27
N LYS A 158 -8.24 -6.90 -1.57
CA LYS A 158 -8.78 -6.65 -0.23
C LYS A 158 -9.44 -5.27 -0.10
N PRO A 159 -10.33 -4.86 -1.03
CA PRO A 159 -10.96 -3.55 -0.98
C PRO A 159 -11.71 -3.31 0.33
N GLU A 160 -12.28 -4.34 0.94
CA GLU A 160 -12.95 -4.28 2.23
C GLU A 160 -12.01 -3.86 3.37
N LYS A 161 -10.83 -4.49 3.48
CA LYS A 161 -9.84 -4.15 4.51
C LYS A 161 -9.27 -2.76 4.27
N VAL A 162 -8.97 -2.41 3.02
CA VAL A 162 -8.45 -1.08 2.70
C VAL A 162 -9.49 0.00 2.99
N THR A 163 -10.75 -0.21 2.62
CA THR A 163 -11.84 0.74 2.90
C THR A 163 -11.99 0.95 4.40
N GLU A 164 -12.03 -0.14 5.16
CA GLU A 164 -12.14 -0.09 6.62
C GLU A 164 -10.96 0.65 7.25
N ALA A 165 -9.73 0.38 6.83
CA ALA A 165 -8.55 1.09 7.31
C ALA A 165 -8.62 2.60 7.03
N ILE A 166 -9.08 2.99 5.83
CA ILE A 166 -9.25 4.39 5.46
C ILE A 166 -10.34 5.06 6.30
N LEU A 167 -11.48 4.40 6.50
CA LEU A 167 -12.58 4.95 7.29
C LEU A 167 -12.16 5.16 8.75
N LEU A 168 -11.50 4.17 9.36
CA LEU A 168 -11.00 4.27 10.74
C LEU A 168 -9.93 5.35 10.87
N PHE A 169 -9.00 5.45 9.90
CA PHE A 169 -7.99 6.50 9.87
C PHE A 169 -8.62 7.89 9.81
N LEU A 170 -9.51 8.13 8.85
CA LEU A 170 -10.18 9.43 8.69
C LEU A 170 -11.10 9.76 9.87
N GLN A 171 -11.73 8.76 10.48
CA GLN A 171 -12.51 8.93 11.71
C GLN A 171 -11.62 9.33 12.90
N GLY A 172 -10.45 8.68 13.04
CA GLY A 172 -9.46 9.01 14.08
C GLY A 172 -8.92 10.43 13.97
N GLU A 173 -8.74 10.93 12.74
CA GLU A 173 -8.35 12.33 12.46
C GLU A 173 -9.53 13.32 12.54
N GLY A 174 -10.75 12.85 12.82
CA GLY A 174 -11.93 13.71 12.98
C GLY A 174 -12.61 14.17 11.68
N HIS A 175 -12.22 13.62 10.52
CA HIS A 175 -12.85 13.94 9.23
C HIS A 175 -14.21 13.24 9.02
N LEU A 176 -14.47 12.14 9.73
CA LEU A 176 -15.71 11.36 9.64
C LEU A 176 -16.41 11.20 11.00
N PRO A 177 -16.76 12.28 11.71
CA PRO A 177 -17.27 12.22 13.09
C PRO A 177 -18.64 11.54 13.18
N SER A 178 -19.47 11.64 12.13
CA SER A 178 -20.81 11.05 12.08
C SER A 178 -20.81 9.58 11.63
N LEU A 179 -19.67 9.05 11.20
CA LEU A 179 -19.60 7.65 10.81
C LEU A 179 -19.64 6.78 12.07
N SER A 180 -20.81 6.24 12.37
CA SER A 180 -20.90 5.15 13.33
C SER A 180 -20.35 3.89 12.68
N TYR A 181 -19.02 3.71 12.75
CA TYR A 181 -18.32 2.56 12.17
C TYR A 181 -18.98 1.22 12.55
N LEU A 182 -19.40 1.07 13.81
CA LEU A 182 -20.13 -0.12 14.27
C LEU A 182 -21.44 -0.36 13.49
N LYS A 183 -22.24 0.68 13.24
CA LYS A 183 -23.47 0.53 12.43
C LYS A 183 -23.15 0.28 10.96
N TRP A 184 -22.10 0.89 10.42
CA TRP A 184 -21.66 0.66 9.05
C TRP A 184 -21.20 -0.79 8.85
N ARG A 185 -20.39 -1.32 9.78
CA ARG A 185 -19.94 -2.71 9.80
C ARG A 185 -21.13 -3.66 9.97
N GLN A 186 -22.05 -3.39 10.89
CA GLN A 186 -23.29 -4.19 11.06
C GLN A 186 -24.14 -4.20 9.79
N SER A 187 -24.39 -3.04 9.17
CA SER A 187 -25.17 -2.97 7.92
C SER A 187 -24.53 -3.78 6.78
N ARG A 188 -23.19 -3.89 6.75
CA ARG A 188 -22.48 -4.75 5.80
C ARG A 188 -22.59 -6.23 6.15
N SER A 189 -22.38 -6.58 7.42
CA SER A 189 -22.63 -7.95 7.89
C SER A 189 -24.05 -8.38 7.56
N ASP A 190 -25.05 -7.52 7.77
CA ASP A 190 -26.45 -7.81 7.43
C ASP A 190 -26.67 -7.94 5.92
N SER A 191 -26.04 -7.08 5.09
CA SER A 191 -26.12 -7.20 3.63
C SER A 191 -25.46 -8.47 3.08
N ILE A 192 -24.38 -8.95 3.72
CA ILE A 192 -23.69 -10.21 3.37
C ILE A 192 -24.46 -11.41 3.94
N CYS A 193 -24.98 -11.30 5.16
CA CYS A 193 -25.79 -12.33 5.83
C CYS A 193 -27.17 -12.52 5.18
N GLN A 194 -27.75 -11.50 4.56
CA GLN A 194 -28.91 -11.66 3.69
C GLN A 194 -28.62 -12.58 2.50
N THR A 195 -27.34 -12.76 2.13
CA THR A 195 -26.96 -13.68 1.05
C THR A 195 -26.52 -15.06 1.57
N ARG A 196 -26.08 -15.23 2.83
CA ARG A 196 -25.71 -16.54 3.39
C ARG A 196 -26.01 -16.66 4.88
N SER A 197 -26.98 -17.53 5.20
CA SER A 197 -27.36 -17.94 6.56
C SER A 197 -26.21 -18.47 7.42
N ASN A 198 -26.33 -18.20 8.73
CA ASN A 198 -25.69 -18.84 9.90
C ASN A 198 -24.35 -18.27 10.42
N SER A 199 -24.49 -17.26 11.29
CA SER A 199 -23.89 -17.10 12.64
C SER A 199 -22.40 -17.38 12.87
N LEU A 200 -21.63 -16.31 13.10
CA LEU A 200 -20.48 -16.31 14.02
C LEU A 200 -20.45 -15.00 14.82
N CYS A 201 -20.48 -15.14 16.15
CA CYS A 201 -20.37 -14.06 17.13
C CYS A 201 -18.90 -13.95 17.58
N VAL A 202 -18.35 -12.73 17.68
CA VAL A 202 -16.96 -12.47 18.10
C VAL A 202 -16.97 -11.49 19.27
N GLN A 203 -16.15 -11.77 20.29
CA GLN A 203 -15.95 -10.93 21.47
C GLN A 203 -14.61 -10.16 21.42
N PRO A 204 -14.51 -8.97 22.06
CA PRO A 204 -13.32 -8.13 22.02
C PRO A 204 -12.16 -8.74 22.82
N LYS A 205 -10.93 -8.61 22.30
CA LYS A 205 -9.70 -8.96 23.02
C LYS A 205 -8.93 -7.69 23.39
N GLU A 206 -8.81 -7.43 24.69
CA GLU A 206 -7.94 -6.39 25.24
C GLU A 206 -6.49 -6.68 24.83
N THR A 207 -5.85 -5.75 24.14
CA THR A 207 -4.44 -5.85 23.76
C THR A 207 -3.66 -4.81 24.53
N GLU A 208 -2.92 -5.27 25.53
CA GLU A 208 -1.87 -4.53 26.24
C GLU A 208 -0.71 -4.24 25.27
N SER A 209 -0.61 -3.00 24.77
CA SER A 209 0.63 -2.38 24.27
C SER A 209 0.28 -1.11 23.49
N SER A 210 -0.08 -0.04 24.19
CA SER A 210 0.01 1.32 23.63
C SER A 210 0.75 2.17 24.65
N GLN A 211 2.02 2.45 24.38
CA GLN A 211 2.85 3.33 25.23
C GLN A 211 2.62 4.83 24.92
N VAL A 212 1.65 5.19 24.07
CA VAL A 212 1.28 6.60 23.83
C VAL A 212 -0.21 6.80 24.11
N PRO A 213 -0.59 7.56 25.16
CA PRO A 213 -1.98 7.82 25.50
C PRO A 213 -2.74 8.54 24.37
N GLY A 214 -3.94 8.04 24.03
CA GLY A 214 -4.88 8.70 23.10
C GLY A 214 -4.90 8.18 21.65
N ARG A 215 -4.11 7.16 21.31
CA ARG A 215 -3.96 6.62 19.94
C ARG A 215 -4.96 5.49 19.62
N VAL A 216 -5.53 5.52 18.41
CA VAL A 216 -6.25 4.39 17.79
C VAL A 216 -5.35 3.80 16.71
N ASP A 217 -4.77 2.64 16.98
CA ASP A 217 -4.11 1.85 15.94
C ASP A 217 -5.15 1.19 15.04
N VAL A 218 -4.96 1.27 13.72
CA VAL A 218 -5.75 0.47 12.78
C VAL A 218 -5.20 -0.96 12.81
N VAL A 219 -5.73 -1.77 13.73
CA VAL A 219 -5.43 -3.20 13.85
C VAL A 219 -6.70 -3.98 13.59
N PHE A 220 -6.62 -4.97 12.70
CA PHE A 220 -7.72 -5.91 12.47
C PHE A 220 -7.69 -7.02 13.51
N GLU A 221 -8.87 -7.43 14.00
CA GLU A 221 -9.00 -8.59 14.88
C GLU A 221 -8.40 -9.84 14.21
N GLY A 222 -7.47 -10.50 14.89
CA GLY A 222 -6.84 -11.75 14.44
C GLY A 222 -5.59 -11.58 13.56
N GLU A 223 -5.23 -10.36 13.14
CA GLU A 223 -3.94 -10.13 12.48
C GLU A 223 -2.85 -9.81 13.51
N PRO A 224 -1.68 -10.47 13.45
CA PRO A 224 -0.55 -10.08 14.29
C PRO A 224 -0.11 -8.68 13.89
N VAL A 225 0.04 -7.78 14.86
CA VAL A 225 0.73 -6.51 14.60
C VAL A 225 2.13 -6.86 14.10
N GLY A 226 2.44 -6.45 12.86
CA GLY A 226 3.69 -6.83 12.23
C GLY A 226 4.85 -6.40 13.11
N LYS A 227 5.63 -7.36 13.64
CA LYS A 227 6.84 -7.06 14.45
C LYS A 227 7.79 -6.10 13.72
N GLU A 228 7.76 -6.13 12.38
CA GLU A 228 8.45 -5.24 11.45
C GLU A 228 8.11 -3.75 11.68
N ALA A 229 6.88 -3.42 12.07
CA ALA A 229 6.44 -2.04 12.29
C ALA A 229 7.11 -1.40 13.52
N TYR A 230 7.33 -2.18 14.58
CA TYR A 230 7.98 -1.71 15.81
C TYR A 230 9.50 -1.89 15.81
N ALA A 231 10.04 -2.87 15.07
CA ALA A 231 11.49 -3.06 14.96
C ALA A 231 12.20 -1.88 14.27
N ALA A 232 11.45 -1.01 13.60
CA ALA A 232 11.94 0.19 12.91
C ALA A 232 11.67 1.51 13.66
N ALA A 233 11.00 1.47 14.82
CA ALA A 233 10.72 2.64 15.66
C ALA A 233 11.91 2.94 16.56
#